data_AF-A0A059Q0N4-F1
#
_entry.id   AF-A0A059Q0N4-F1
#
_cell.length_a   1.000
_cell.length_b   1.000
_cell.length_c   1.000
_cell.angle_alpha   90.00
_cell.angle_beta   90.00
_cell.angle_gamma   90.00
#
_symmetry.space_group_name_H-M   'P 1'
#
loop_
_entity.id
_entity.type
_entity.pdbx_description
1 polymer ?
#
loop_
_entity_poly.entity_id
_entity_poly.type
_entity_poly.pdbx_seq_one_letter_code
_entity_poly.pdbx_strand_id
1 'polypeptide(L)'
;MATTAASSLLKSSFAGSRLPAATRAPSSVVVSTGAPRPAAGGPICASISSSNPPYDLTSFRFSPIKESVVSREMTRRYMTDMITHADTDVVIVGAGSAGLSCAYELSKDPTVSIAIVEQSVSPGGGAWLGGQLFSAMVVRKPAHLFLDELGVAYDEAEDYVVIKHAALFTSTIMSALLARPNVKLFNAVAVEDLIVKQGRVGGVVTNWALVSMNHDTQSCMDPNVMEAKVVVSSCGHDGPFGATGVKRLQDIGMISAVPGMKALDMNTAEDEIVRLTREVVPGMIVTGMEVAEIDGAPRMGPTFGAMMISGQKAAHLALKALGRPNAVDGTIPKVSPALREEFVIASKDDEVVDA
;
A
#
# COMPACT_ATOMS: atom_id res chain seq x y z
N MET A 1 30.47 44.49 -50.17
CA MET A 1 31.40 44.29 -49.03
C MET A 1 30.74 43.24 -48.16
N ALA A 2 31.24 42.00 -48.22
CA ALA A 2 32.03 41.35 -47.15
C ALA A 2 31.13 40.95 -45.96
N THR A 3 31.07 39.73 -45.44
CA THR A 3 31.66 38.41 -45.77
C THR A 3 30.96 37.38 -44.86
N THR A 4 30.91 36.15 -45.34
CA THR A 4 30.59 34.88 -44.68
C THR A 4 31.15 34.63 -43.28
N ALA A 5 30.40 33.92 -42.43
CA ALA A 5 30.91 32.77 -41.66
C ALA A 5 29.74 31.94 -41.08
N ALA A 6 29.55 30.74 -41.64
CA ALA A 6 28.81 29.65 -41.04
C ALA A 6 29.71 28.94 -40.01
N SER A 7 29.16 28.52 -38.88
CA SER A 7 29.84 27.61 -37.94
C SER A 7 28.94 26.40 -37.69
N SER A 8 29.29 25.32 -38.39
CA SER A 8 28.95 23.95 -38.07
C SER A 8 29.63 23.53 -36.77
N LEU A 9 28.96 22.72 -35.92
CA LEU A 9 29.59 21.67 -35.11
C LEU A 9 28.50 20.79 -34.47
N LEU A 10 27.83 19.99 -35.31
CA LEU A 10 27.23 18.72 -34.93
C LEU A 10 28.29 17.64 -35.18
N LYS A 11 28.81 17.03 -34.11
CA LYS A 11 29.41 15.68 -34.05
C LYS A 11 30.05 15.51 -32.66
N SER A 12 29.35 14.86 -31.74
CA SER A 12 30.03 14.11 -30.67
C SER A 12 29.85 12.62 -30.96
N SER A 13 30.99 11.97 -31.12
CA SER A 13 31.12 10.57 -31.49
C SER A 13 30.73 9.68 -30.31
N PHE A 14 29.68 8.87 -30.49
CA PHE A 14 29.51 7.64 -29.73
C PHE A 14 30.54 6.62 -30.25
N ALA A 15 31.72 6.59 -29.62
CA ALA A 15 32.69 5.51 -29.77
C ALA A 15 32.62 4.63 -28.52
N GLY A 16 32.43 3.32 -28.75
CA GLY A 16 32.01 2.36 -27.76
C GLY A 16 33.05 2.04 -26.68
N SER A 17 32.53 1.77 -25.49
CA SER A 17 33.20 0.99 -24.46
C SER A 17 32.32 -0.23 -24.16
N ARG A 18 32.75 -1.39 -24.65
CA ARG A 18 32.21 -2.70 -24.22
C ARG A 18 32.64 -2.93 -22.77
N LEU A 19 31.68 -3.18 -21.89
CA LEU A 19 31.94 -3.67 -20.53
C LEU A 19 32.40 -5.13 -20.60
N PRO A 20 33.38 -5.57 -19.79
CA PRO A 20 33.81 -6.96 -19.77
C PRO A 20 32.78 -7.85 -19.06
N ALA A 21 32.42 -8.95 -19.71
CA ALA A 21 31.58 -10.00 -19.16
C ALA A 21 32.32 -10.74 -18.03
N ALA A 22 31.68 -10.89 -16.88
CA ALA A 22 32.20 -11.67 -15.76
C ALA A 22 32.07 -13.17 -16.05
N THR A 23 33.20 -13.87 -16.12
CA THR A 23 33.28 -15.33 -16.19
C THR A 23 33.00 -15.94 -14.81
N ARG A 24 31.87 -16.66 -14.65
CA ARG A 24 31.60 -17.53 -13.48
C ARG A 24 32.21 -18.90 -13.73
N ALA A 25 33.03 -19.39 -12.80
CA ALA A 25 33.41 -20.80 -12.70
C ALA A 25 32.34 -21.56 -11.89
N PRO A 26 32.04 -22.85 -12.17
CA PRO A 26 31.07 -23.61 -11.42
C PRO A 26 31.73 -24.31 -10.22
N SER A 27 31.15 -24.14 -9.03
CA SER A 27 31.45 -24.95 -7.86
C SER A 27 30.41 -26.06 -7.76
N SER A 28 30.84 -27.31 -7.88
CA SER A 28 30.00 -28.51 -7.71
C SER A 28 29.68 -28.75 -6.24
N VAL A 29 28.40 -28.84 -5.88
CA VAL A 29 27.96 -29.33 -4.57
C VAL A 29 26.93 -30.44 -4.77
N VAL A 30 27.22 -31.59 -4.20
CA VAL A 30 26.39 -32.80 -4.17
C VAL A 30 25.20 -32.56 -3.23
N VAL A 31 23.97 -32.80 -3.70
CA VAL A 31 22.75 -32.76 -2.86
C VAL A 31 22.17 -34.16 -2.76
N SER A 32 22.14 -34.69 -1.54
CA SER A 32 21.48 -35.93 -1.16
C SER A 32 19.97 -35.71 -1.05
N THR A 33 19.19 -36.50 -1.79
CA THR A 33 17.73 -36.49 -1.79
C THR A 33 17.16 -37.16 -0.54
N GLY A 34 16.39 -36.44 0.28
CA GLY A 34 15.62 -36.98 1.39
C GLY A 34 14.13 -36.68 1.25
N ALA A 35 13.30 -37.73 1.25
CA ALA A 35 11.84 -37.66 1.14
C ALA A 35 11.14 -37.26 2.48
N PRO A 36 9.89 -36.75 2.46
CA PRO A 36 9.26 -36.18 3.65
C PRO A 36 8.47 -37.21 4.50
N ARG A 37 8.41 -36.97 5.82
CA ARG A 37 7.48 -37.64 6.77
C ARG A 37 7.03 -36.67 7.87
N PRO A 38 5.93 -36.96 8.61
CA PRO A 38 4.95 -35.96 8.99
C PRO A 38 5.14 -35.41 10.42
N ALA A 39 4.44 -34.31 10.67
CA ALA A 39 4.44 -33.50 11.87
C ALA A 39 4.02 -34.24 13.15
N ALA A 40 4.81 -34.06 14.21
CA ALA A 40 4.40 -34.20 15.60
C ALA A 40 5.17 -33.15 16.44
N GLY A 41 4.42 -32.38 17.24
CA GLY A 41 4.93 -31.25 18.00
C GLY A 41 5.96 -31.64 19.06
N GLY A 42 7.10 -30.96 19.01
CA GLY A 42 8.13 -30.92 20.04
C GLY A 42 8.84 -29.56 19.96
N PRO A 43 9.54 -29.12 21.02
CA PRO A 43 10.16 -27.79 21.06
C PRO A 43 11.17 -27.69 19.92
N ILE A 44 11.03 -26.66 19.09
CA ILE A 44 11.95 -26.37 17.98
C ILE A 44 13.29 -25.96 18.61
N CYS A 45 14.16 -26.93 18.86
CA CYS A 45 15.58 -26.67 19.07
C CYS A 45 16.13 -26.30 17.69
N ALA A 46 16.04 -25.02 17.33
CA ALA A 46 16.72 -24.49 16.16
C ALA A 46 18.22 -24.63 16.42
N SER A 47 18.82 -25.69 15.88
CA SER A 47 20.26 -25.82 15.79
C SER A 47 20.76 -24.60 15.02
N ILE A 48 21.43 -23.69 15.73
CA ILE A 48 22.07 -22.52 15.15
C ILE A 48 23.18 -23.07 14.25
N SER A 49 22.89 -23.33 12.98
CA SER A 49 23.93 -23.42 11.98
C SER A 49 24.47 -22.01 11.82
N SER A 50 25.45 -21.65 12.66
CA SER A 50 26.20 -20.40 12.55
C SER A 50 27.03 -20.48 11.28
N SER A 51 26.40 -20.31 10.12
CA SER A 51 27.13 -19.97 8.92
C SER A 51 27.77 -18.62 9.19
N ASN A 52 29.11 -18.57 9.19
CA ASN A 52 29.81 -17.30 9.25
C ASN A 52 29.23 -16.39 8.14
N PRO A 53 28.97 -15.10 8.43
CA PRO A 53 28.52 -14.18 7.40
C PRO A 53 29.54 -14.16 6.25
N PRO A 54 29.10 -13.95 5.00
CA PRO A 54 29.98 -13.91 3.82
C PRO A 54 30.95 -12.72 3.82
N TYR A 55 30.96 -11.93 4.89
CA TYR A 55 31.83 -10.80 5.15
C TYR A 55 32.34 -10.88 6.60
N ASP A 56 33.56 -10.42 6.82
CA ASP A 56 34.13 -10.33 8.16
C ASP A 56 33.67 -9.03 8.84
N LEU A 57 32.88 -9.16 9.91
CA LEU A 57 32.40 -8.03 10.69
C LEU A 57 33.53 -7.24 11.39
N THR A 58 34.68 -7.86 11.63
CA THR A 58 35.84 -7.20 12.26
C THR A 58 36.70 -6.42 11.26
N SER A 59 36.60 -6.73 9.96
CA SER A 59 37.34 -6.04 8.89
C SER A 59 36.44 -5.50 7.77
N PHE A 60 35.14 -5.36 8.03
CA PHE A 60 34.14 -4.95 7.05
C PHE A 60 34.46 -3.58 6.43
N ARG A 61 34.33 -3.48 5.11
CA ARG A 61 34.45 -2.23 4.35
C ARG A 61 33.38 -2.17 3.27
N PHE A 62 32.64 -1.06 3.23
CA PHE A 62 31.79 -0.75 2.10
C PHE A 62 32.62 -0.38 0.87
N SER A 63 32.03 -0.56 -0.32
CA SER A 63 32.59 0.00 -1.54
C SER A 63 32.56 1.55 -1.50
N PRO A 64 33.53 2.25 -2.11
CA PRO A 64 33.52 3.71 -2.18
C PRO A 64 32.27 4.25 -2.89
N ILE A 65 31.75 5.39 -2.44
CA ILE A 65 30.61 6.09 -3.03
C ILE A 65 30.79 7.61 -2.95
N LYS A 66 30.07 8.37 -3.78
CA LYS A 66 29.98 9.85 -3.69
C LYS A 66 28.56 10.26 -3.27
N GLU A 67 28.46 11.31 -2.47
CA GLU A 67 27.21 11.87 -1.96
C GLU A 67 26.27 12.27 -3.11
N SER A 68 26.82 12.87 -4.17
CA SER A 68 26.05 13.26 -5.36
C SER A 68 25.45 12.09 -6.13
N VAL A 69 26.01 10.87 -6.03
CA VAL A 69 25.41 9.67 -6.62
C VAL A 69 24.14 9.31 -5.86
N VAL A 70 24.20 9.32 -4.52
CA VAL A 70 23.04 9.02 -3.66
C VAL A 70 21.91 10.03 -3.87
N SER A 71 22.21 11.33 -3.91
CA SER A 71 21.23 12.38 -4.21
C SER A 71 20.55 12.16 -5.57
N ARG A 72 21.33 11.90 -6.62
CA ARG A 72 20.78 11.65 -7.97
C ARG A 72 19.91 10.40 -8.04
N GLU A 73 20.31 9.32 -7.36
CA GLU A 73 19.52 8.08 -7.34
C GLU A 73 18.14 8.30 -6.72
N MET A 74 18.07 8.95 -5.56
CA MET A 74 16.80 9.22 -4.90
C MET A 74 15.93 10.17 -5.72
N THR A 75 16.48 11.30 -6.16
CA THR A 75 15.73 12.30 -6.94
C THR A 75 15.23 11.71 -8.26
N ARG A 76 16.06 10.96 -8.99
CA ARG A 76 15.64 10.36 -10.26
C ARG A 76 14.45 9.43 -10.07
N ARG A 77 14.52 8.52 -9.09
CA ARG A 77 13.46 7.55 -8.82
C ARG A 77 12.16 8.24 -8.39
N TYR A 78 12.25 9.16 -7.43
CA TYR A 78 11.08 9.88 -6.94
C TYR A 78 10.43 10.73 -8.03
N MET A 79 11.21 11.41 -8.88
CA MET A 79 10.67 12.15 -10.01
C MET A 79 10.02 11.23 -11.06
N THR A 80 10.61 10.06 -11.34
CA THR A 80 9.98 9.06 -12.22
C THR A 80 8.65 8.58 -11.65
N ASP A 81 8.58 8.34 -10.34
CA ASP A 81 7.33 7.97 -9.66
C ASP A 81 6.29 9.08 -9.76
N MET A 82 6.68 10.35 -9.53
CA MET A 82 5.79 11.51 -9.66
C MET A 82 5.27 11.69 -11.08
N ILE A 83 6.11 11.48 -12.10
CA ILE A 83 5.69 11.55 -13.51
C ILE A 83 4.70 10.42 -13.81
N THR A 84 5.03 9.19 -13.39
CA THR A 84 4.23 8.00 -13.66
C THR A 84 2.86 8.09 -13.01
N HIS A 85 2.80 8.54 -11.76
CA HIS A 85 1.56 8.63 -10.99
C HIS A 85 0.88 10.00 -11.05
N ALA A 86 1.30 10.92 -11.93
CA ALA A 86 0.54 12.14 -12.18
C ALA A 86 -0.86 11.84 -12.75
N ASP A 87 -1.01 10.69 -13.43
CA ASP A 87 -2.27 10.10 -13.89
C ASP A 87 -2.24 8.59 -13.57
N THR A 88 -3.07 8.15 -12.62
CA THR A 88 -3.05 6.76 -12.08
C THR A 88 -4.45 6.15 -12.10
N ASP A 89 -4.57 4.82 -12.04
CA ASP A 89 -5.88 4.17 -12.00
C ASP A 89 -6.59 4.43 -10.68
N VAL A 90 -5.90 4.18 -9.56
CA VAL A 90 -6.45 4.35 -8.21
C VAL A 90 -5.51 5.17 -7.33
N VAL A 91 -6.07 6.18 -6.66
CA VAL A 91 -5.43 6.85 -5.52
C VAL A 91 -6.09 6.41 -4.23
N ILE A 92 -5.31 5.93 -3.27
CA ILE A 92 -5.75 5.59 -1.93
C ILE A 92 -5.23 6.65 -0.96
N VAL A 93 -6.13 7.35 -0.28
CA VAL A 93 -5.78 8.40 0.69
C VAL A 93 -5.81 7.82 2.10
N GLY A 94 -4.65 7.81 2.76
CA GLY A 94 -4.42 7.18 4.05
C GLY A 94 -3.93 5.74 3.93
N ALA A 95 -2.82 5.44 4.58
CA ALA A 95 -2.21 4.11 4.65
C ALA A 95 -2.49 3.43 6.01
N GLY A 96 -3.70 3.60 6.56
CA GLY A 96 -4.18 2.86 7.72
C GLY A 96 -4.54 1.40 7.40
N SER A 97 -5.04 0.63 8.37
CA SER A 97 -5.43 -0.77 8.16
C SER A 97 -6.42 -0.97 7.01
N ALA A 98 -7.42 -0.10 6.86
CA ALA A 98 -8.38 -0.18 5.76
C ALA A 98 -7.76 0.18 4.40
N GLY A 99 -6.98 1.27 4.33
CA GLY A 99 -6.28 1.69 3.11
C GLY A 99 -5.25 0.65 2.64
N LEU A 100 -4.46 0.10 3.55
CA LEU A 100 -3.51 -0.97 3.25
C LEU A 100 -4.21 -2.26 2.80
N SER A 101 -5.35 -2.61 3.41
CA SER A 101 -6.13 -3.80 2.99
C SER A 101 -6.77 -3.59 1.61
N CYS A 102 -7.26 -2.40 1.31
CA CYS A 102 -7.74 -2.01 -0.02
C CYS A 102 -6.61 -2.11 -1.06
N ALA A 103 -5.46 -1.50 -0.77
CA ALA A 103 -4.30 -1.51 -1.66
C ALA A 103 -3.80 -2.94 -1.92
N TYR A 104 -3.72 -3.77 -0.87
CA TYR A 104 -3.31 -5.16 -0.99
C TYR A 104 -4.26 -5.95 -1.91
N GLU A 105 -5.57 -5.85 -1.69
CA GLU A 105 -6.57 -6.53 -2.50
C GLU A 105 -6.56 -6.04 -3.96
N LEU A 106 -6.45 -4.73 -4.20
CA LEU A 106 -6.33 -4.15 -5.54
C LEU A 106 -5.06 -4.60 -6.27
N SER A 107 -3.94 -4.65 -5.56
CA SER A 107 -2.63 -4.98 -6.15
C SER A 107 -2.54 -6.41 -6.69
N LYS A 108 -3.51 -7.27 -6.37
CA LYS A 108 -3.64 -8.62 -6.94
C LYS A 108 -3.92 -8.59 -8.44
N ASP A 109 -4.54 -7.53 -8.96
CA ASP A 109 -4.57 -7.25 -10.40
C ASP A 109 -3.31 -6.42 -10.76
N PRO A 110 -2.29 -7.02 -11.40
CA PRO A 110 -1.04 -6.33 -11.70
C PRO A 110 -1.19 -5.23 -12.76
N THR A 111 -2.36 -5.13 -13.43
CA THR A 111 -2.63 -4.14 -14.48
C THR A 111 -3.22 -2.84 -13.94
N VAL A 112 -3.54 -2.77 -12.65
CA VAL A 112 -4.07 -1.58 -11.99
C VAL A 112 -2.92 -0.82 -11.33
N SER A 113 -2.71 0.45 -11.71
CA SER A 113 -1.71 1.31 -11.07
C SER A 113 -2.26 1.99 -9.80
N ILE A 114 -1.56 1.80 -8.68
CA ILE A 114 -2.04 2.18 -7.35
C ILE A 114 -1.06 3.18 -6.72
N ALA A 115 -1.52 4.41 -6.49
CA ALA A 115 -0.81 5.39 -5.67
C ALA A 115 -1.44 5.47 -4.28
N ILE A 116 -0.64 5.34 -3.23
CA ILE A 116 -1.06 5.50 -1.84
C ILE A 116 -0.47 6.81 -1.34
N VAL A 117 -1.32 7.73 -0.88
CA VAL A 117 -0.92 9.03 -0.33
C VAL A 117 -1.12 9.00 1.18
N GLU A 118 -0.03 9.13 1.92
CA GLU A 118 -0.02 9.08 3.39
C GLU A 118 0.68 10.32 3.96
N GLN A 119 -0.06 11.05 4.78
CA GLN A 119 0.42 12.32 5.33
C GLN A 119 1.50 12.15 6.41
N SER A 120 1.45 11.05 7.17
CA SER A 120 2.52 10.69 8.11
C SER A 120 3.78 10.22 7.38
N VAL A 121 4.94 10.41 8.01
CA VAL A 121 6.17 9.76 7.57
C VAL A 121 6.03 8.23 7.69
N SER A 122 5.41 7.75 8.76
CA SER A 122 5.20 6.32 8.98
C SER A 122 3.77 5.91 8.60
N PRO A 123 3.58 5.05 7.57
CA PRO A 123 2.27 4.46 7.26
C PRO A 123 1.82 3.50 8.38
N GLY A 124 0.62 2.95 8.26
CA GLY A 124 -0.01 2.02 9.21
C GLY A 124 -1.14 2.66 10.04
N GLY A 125 -1.21 3.99 10.09
CA GLY A 125 -2.22 4.72 10.85
C GLY A 125 -2.29 4.25 12.30
N GLY A 126 -3.51 3.99 12.80
CA GLY A 126 -3.74 3.49 14.16
C GLY A 126 -3.43 2.00 14.39
N ALA A 127 -3.03 1.24 13.37
CA ALA A 127 -2.86 -0.21 13.47
C ALA A 127 -1.48 -0.65 14.00
N TRP A 128 -0.75 0.24 14.68
CA TRP A 128 0.50 -0.10 15.37
C TRP A 128 0.27 -0.64 16.78
N LEU A 129 -0.91 -0.37 17.36
CA LEU A 129 -1.27 -0.73 18.72
C LEU A 129 -2.70 -1.29 18.77
N GLY A 130 -3.02 -1.96 19.87
CA GLY A 130 -4.39 -2.22 20.30
C GLY A 130 -4.96 -1.03 21.10
N GLY A 131 -5.90 -1.32 22.00
CA GLY A 131 -6.48 -0.29 22.88
C GLY A 131 -5.52 0.18 23.97
N GLN A 132 -5.59 1.47 24.33
CA GLN A 132 -4.90 2.03 25.50
C GLN A 132 -3.38 1.76 25.53
N LEU A 133 -2.72 1.81 24.36
CA LEU A 133 -1.29 1.53 24.17
C LEU A 133 -0.89 0.06 24.41
N PHE A 134 -1.84 -0.86 24.59
CA PHE A 134 -1.55 -2.29 24.58
C PHE A 134 -1.25 -2.79 23.16
N SER A 135 -0.70 -4.00 23.06
CA SER A 135 -0.16 -4.53 21.80
C SER A 135 -1.13 -5.37 20.98
N ALA A 136 -1.93 -6.22 21.65
CA ALA A 136 -2.72 -7.24 21.00
C ALA A 136 -3.77 -6.64 20.04
N MET A 137 -3.92 -7.26 18.87
CA MET A 137 -4.91 -6.88 17.87
C MET A 137 -5.98 -7.95 17.77
N VAL A 138 -7.19 -7.61 18.21
CA VAL A 138 -8.35 -8.50 18.17
C VAL A 138 -9.05 -8.36 16.83
N VAL A 139 -9.39 -9.50 16.23
CA VAL A 139 -10.04 -9.59 14.91
C VAL A 139 -11.19 -10.59 15.00
N ARG A 140 -12.43 -10.12 14.86
CA ARG A 140 -13.62 -10.98 14.84
C ARG A 140 -13.69 -11.84 13.59
N LYS A 141 -14.20 -13.08 13.71
CA LYS A 141 -14.46 -13.96 12.57
C LYS A 141 -15.62 -13.39 11.72
N PRO A 142 -15.61 -13.56 10.39
CA PRO A 142 -14.68 -14.38 9.60
C PRO A 142 -13.42 -13.65 9.12
N ALA A 143 -13.05 -12.47 9.64
CA ALA A 143 -11.91 -11.71 9.11
C ALA A 143 -10.53 -12.38 9.27
N HIS A 144 -10.41 -13.40 10.13
CA HIS A 144 -9.22 -14.27 10.21
C HIS A 144 -8.81 -14.90 8.86
N LEU A 145 -9.75 -15.14 7.94
CA LEU A 145 -9.42 -15.69 6.61
C LEU A 145 -8.49 -14.78 5.80
N PHE A 146 -8.56 -13.47 6.04
CA PHE A 146 -7.62 -12.51 5.44
C PHE A 146 -6.23 -12.58 6.08
N LEU A 147 -6.16 -12.92 7.38
CA LEU A 147 -4.90 -13.15 8.07
C LEU A 147 -4.21 -14.43 7.56
N ASP A 148 -4.99 -15.48 7.29
CA ASP A 148 -4.50 -16.71 6.66
C ASP A 148 -3.87 -16.42 5.31
N GLU A 149 -4.53 -15.58 4.48
CA GLU A 149 -4.02 -15.18 3.17
C GLU A 149 -2.68 -14.42 3.28
N LEU A 150 -2.54 -13.55 4.29
CA LEU A 150 -1.32 -12.79 4.56
C LEU A 150 -0.23 -13.60 5.29
N GLY A 151 -0.53 -14.80 5.78
CA GLY A 151 0.36 -15.58 6.62
C GLY A 151 0.63 -14.95 7.99
N VAL A 152 -0.32 -14.17 8.54
CA VAL A 152 -0.18 -13.54 9.86
C VAL A 152 -0.68 -14.50 10.93
N ALA A 153 0.22 -14.98 11.79
CA ALA A 153 -0.13 -15.86 12.90
C ALA A 153 -1.01 -15.16 13.95
N TYR A 154 -1.97 -15.91 14.49
CA TYR A 154 -2.88 -15.49 15.54
C TYR A 154 -3.20 -16.63 16.49
N ASP A 155 -3.62 -16.27 17.71
CA ASP A 155 -4.21 -17.20 18.67
C ASP A 155 -5.72 -17.26 18.41
N GLU A 156 -6.28 -18.46 18.27
CA GLU A 156 -7.70 -18.66 17.97
C GLU A 156 -8.56 -18.68 19.24
N ALA A 157 -9.65 -17.93 19.23
CA ALA A 157 -10.77 -18.04 20.16
C ALA A 157 -12.05 -18.44 19.40
N GLU A 158 -13.18 -18.58 20.12
CA GLU A 158 -14.44 -19.04 19.52
C GLU A 158 -14.90 -18.15 18.36
N ASP A 159 -15.21 -16.88 18.62
CA ASP A 159 -15.77 -15.94 17.64
C ASP A 159 -14.77 -14.89 17.11
N TYR A 160 -13.52 -14.97 17.56
CA TYR A 160 -12.47 -14.01 17.20
C TYR A 160 -11.09 -14.66 17.26
N VAL A 161 -10.09 -13.95 16.74
CA VAL A 161 -8.68 -14.32 16.83
C VAL A 161 -7.88 -13.14 17.36
N VAL A 162 -6.71 -13.41 17.91
CA VAL A 162 -5.83 -12.40 18.51
C VAL A 162 -4.45 -12.48 17.90
N ILE A 163 -4.04 -11.41 17.23
CA ILE A 163 -2.68 -11.26 16.74
C ILE A 163 -1.84 -10.73 17.90
N LYS A 164 -0.71 -11.38 18.19
CA LYS A 164 0.15 -11.07 19.35
C LYS A 164 0.52 -9.59 19.46
N HIS A 165 0.65 -8.90 18.32
CA HIS A 165 0.89 -7.48 18.25
C HIS A 165 0.29 -6.90 16.96
N ALA A 166 -0.42 -5.78 17.06
CA ALA A 166 -0.94 -5.02 15.91
C ALA A 166 0.13 -4.72 14.84
N ALA A 167 1.34 -4.35 15.27
CA ALA A 167 2.50 -4.17 14.41
C ALA A 167 2.84 -5.40 13.54
N LEU A 168 2.56 -6.62 13.99
CA LEU A 168 2.80 -7.83 13.19
C LEU A 168 1.91 -7.85 11.95
N PHE A 169 0.61 -7.57 12.10
CA PHE A 169 -0.29 -7.43 10.96
C PHE A 169 0.18 -6.30 10.04
N THR A 170 0.36 -5.10 10.60
CA THR A 170 0.63 -3.88 9.83
C THR A 170 1.95 -3.94 9.06
N SER A 171 3.02 -4.46 9.67
CA SER A 171 4.29 -4.63 8.97
C SER A 171 4.25 -5.75 7.92
N THR A 172 3.51 -6.84 8.18
CA THR A 172 3.40 -7.96 7.22
C THR A 172 2.65 -7.53 5.96
N ILE A 173 1.47 -6.93 6.10
CA ILE A 173 0.68 -6.47 4.94
C ILE A 173 1.43 -5.40 4.16
N MET A 174 2.11 -4.48 4.85
CA MET A 174 2.87 -3.41 4.21
C MET A 174 4.07 -3.98 3.44
N SER A 175 4.80 -4.94 4.00
CA SER A 175 5.90 -5.61 3.31
C SER A 175 5.42 -6.31 2.03
N ALA A 176 4.35 -7.10 2.13
CA ALA A 176 3.79 -7.81 0.98
C ALA A 176 3.25 -6.85 -0.09
N LEU A 177 2.64 -5.73 0.31
CA LEU A 177 2.10 -4.71 -0.57
C LEU A 177 3.20 -3.92 -1.28
N LEU A 178 4.20 -3.42 -0.55
CA LEU A 178 5.27 -2.58 -1.11
C LEU A 178 6.24 -3.34 -2.01
N ALA A 179 6.21 -4.68 -1.96
CA ALA A 179 6.93 -5.53 -2.92
C ALA A 179 6.24 -5.59 -4.30
N ARG A 180 4.98 -5.12 -4.42
CA ARG A 180 4.23 -5.16 -5.68
C ARG A 180 4.73 -4.10 -6.66
N PRO A 181 4.99 -4.43 -7.94
CA PRO A 181 5.54 -3.49 -8.91
C PRO A 181 4.55 -2.40 -9.36
N ASN A 182 3.25 -2.61 -9.15
CA ASN A 182 2.18 -1.69 -9.54
C ASN A 182 1.69 -0.78 -8.39
N VAL A 183 2.42 -0.76 -7.27
CA VAL A 183 2.07 0.03 -6.08
C VAL A 183 3.16 1.05 -5.79
N LYS A 184 2.76 2.28 -5.53
CA LYS A 184 3.64 3.34 -5.04
C LYS A 184 3.10 3.98 -3.78
N LEU A 185 3.94 4.05 -2.75
CA LEU A 185 3.67 4.81 -1.53
C LEU A 185 4.34 6.18 -1.60
N PHE A 186 3.52 7.23 -1.46
CA PHE A 186 3.90 8.61 -1.24
C PHE A 186 3.57 8.99 0.21
N ASN A 187 4.45 8.59 1.13
CA ASN A 187 4.37 9.00 2.53
C ASN A 187 4.95 10.41 2.74
N ALA A 188 4.64 11.04 3.86
CA ALA A 188 4.88 12.47 4.13
C ALA A 188 4.22 13.43 3.12
N VAL A 189 3.17 12.98 2.43
CA VAL A 189 2.38 13.74 1.45
C VAL A 189 0.93 13.76 1.92
N ALA A 190 0.36 14.95 2.10
CA ALA A 190 -1.03 15.12 2.48
C ALA A 190 -1.89 15.40 1.24
N VAL A 191 -3.15 14.96 1.32
CA VAL A 191 -4.21 15.43 0.41
C VAL A 191 -4.90 16.61 1.07
N GLU A 192 -4.88 17.76 0.40
CA GLU A 192 -5.47 19.01 0.89
C GLU A 192 -6.85 19.28 0.27
N ASP A 193 -7.07 18.79 -0.95
CA ASP A 193 -8.31 18.97 -1.71
C ASP A 193 -8.52 17.84 -2.73
N LEU A 194 -9.65 17.85 -3.42
CA LEU A 194 -10.05 16.91 -4.46
C LEU A 194 -10.08 17.61 -5.82
N ILE A 195 -9.70 16.88 -6.88
CA ILE A 195 -9.96 17.31 -8.26
C ILE A 195 -11.40 16.94 -8.59
N VAL A 196 -12.26 17.94 -8.82
CA VAL A 196 -13.68 17.70 -9.16
C VAL A 196 -14.01 18.32 -10.52
N LYS A 197 -14.46 17.48 -11.46
CA LYS A 197 -14.88 17.90 -12.81
C LYS A 197 -16.31 17.41 -13.04
N GLN A 198 -17.24 18.33 -13.33
CA GLN A 198 -18.64 18.00 -13.66
C GLN A 198 -19.33 17.09 -12.61
N GLY A 199 -19.09 17.33 -11.32
CA GLY A 199 -19.67 16.54 -10.23
C GLY A 199 -19.07 15.14 -10.03
N ARG A 200 -17.94 14.84 -10.68
CA ARG A 200 -17.14 13.62 -10.47
C ARG A 200 -15.79 13.96 -9.85
N VAL A 201 -15.39 13.21 -8.82
CA VAL A 201 -14.02 13.23 -8.29
C VAL A 201 -13.10 12.51 -9.28
N GLY A 202 -12.05 13.19 -9.72
CA GLY A 202 -11.10 12.73 -10.74
C GLY A 202 -9.64 12.78 -10.29
N GLY A 203 -9.38 12.84 -8.98
CA GLY A 203 -8.03 12.91 -8.44
C GLY A 203 -7.95 13.68 -7.12
N VAL A 204 -6.71 13.95 -6.70
CA VAL A 204 -6.40 14.60 -5.43
C VAL A 204 -5.43 15.77 -5.63
N VAL A 205 -5.54 16.75 -4.74
CA VAL A 205 -4.62 17.88 -4.63
C VAL A 205 -3.68 17.58 -3.46
N THR A 206 -2.39 17.54 -3.72
CA THR A 206 -1.38 17.01 -2.79
C THR A 206 -0.34 18.05 -2.44
N ASN A 207 0.16 18.00 -1.20
CA ASN A 207 1.35 18.75 -0.82
C ASN A 207 2.20 17.91 0.14
N TRP A 208 3.42 18.36 0.44
CA TRP A 208 4.13 17.80 1.58
C TRP A 208 3.31 18.06 2.84
N ALA A 209 3.15 17.06 3.70
CA ALA A 209 2.28 17.20 4.87
C ALA A 209 2.72 18.35 5.81
N LEU A 210 4.03 18.61 5.89
CA LEU A 210 4.55 19.76 6.63
C LEU A 210 4.17 21.09 5.99
N VAL A 211 4.05 21.18 4.67
CA VAL A 211 3.54 22.39 4.02
C VAL A 211 2.07 22.59 4.38
N SER A 212 1.27 21.51 4.31
CA SER A 212 -0.16 21.52 4.65
C SER A 212 -0.45 21.98 6.07
N MET A 213 0.40 21.62 7.04
CA MET A 213 0.27 22.04 8.44
C MET A 213 0.75 23.48 8.70
N ASN A 214 1.34 24.15 7.71
CA ASN A 214 2.09 25.39 7.91
C ASN A 214 1.72 26.52 6.94
N HIS A 215 0.59 26.43 6.24
CA HIS A 215 0.09 27.48 5.31
C HIS A 215 0.04 28.88 5.93
N ASP A 216 -0.29 29.01 7.22
CA ASP A 216 -0.39 30.31 7.91
C ASP A 216 0.95 30.86 8.41
N THR A 217 2.05 30.13 8.22
CA THR A 217 3.36 30.46 8.82
C THR A 217 4.44 30.85 7.82
N GLN A 218 4.13 30.81 6.52
CA GLN A 218 5.04 31.12 5.41
C GLN A 218 4.29 31.88 4.31
N SER A 219 4.99 32.32 3.26
CA SER A 219 4.30 32.71 2.01
C SER A 219 3.55 31.51 1.41
N CYS A 220 2.52 31.77 0.60
CA CYS A 220 1.73 30.73 -0.03
C CYS A 220 2.61 29.73 -0.80
N MET A 221 2.36 28.44 -0.58
CA MET A 221 3.06 27.32 -1.22
C MET A 221 2.01 26.45 -1.91
N ASP A 222 1.79 26.73 -3.19
CA ASP A 222 0.78 26.03 -3.97
C ASP A 222 0.96 24.50 -3.94
N PRO A 223 -0.14 23.74 -3.93
CA PRO A 223 -0.09 22.29 -3.99
C PRO A 223 0.27 21.78 -5.39
N ASN A 224 0.53 20.47 -5.45
CA ASN A 224 0.60 19.70 -6.69
C ASN A 224 -0.69 18.90 -6.90
N VAL A 225 -0.81 18.17 -8.01
CA VAL A 225 -2.02 17.42 -8.38
C VAL A 225 -1.70 16.01 -8.86
N MET A 226 -2.65 15.10 -8.64
CA MET A 226 -2.60 13.72 -9.11
C MET A 226 -4.00 13.32 -9.64
N GLU A 227 -4.11 13.07 -10.94
CA GLU A 227 -5.35 12.60 -11.56
C GLU A 227 -5.55 11.10 -11.30
N ALA A 228 -6.81 10.70 -11.11
CA ALA A 228 -7.18 9.33 -10.79
C ALA A 228 -8.50 8.95 -11.45
N LYS A 229 -8.62 7.72 -11.94
CA LYS A 229 -9.91 7.19 -12.39
C LYS A 229 -10.86 6.95 -11.22
N VAL A 230 -10.31 6.51 -10.09
CA VAL A 230 -11.01 6.26 -8.82
C VAL A 230 -10.16 6.73 -7.64
N VAL A 231 -10.77 7.46 -6.71
CA VAL A 231 -10.17 7.79 -5.41
C VAL A 231 -10.81 6.90 -4.34
N VAL A 232 -9.99 6.29 -3.48
CA VAL A 232 -10.43 5.57 -2.27
C VAL A 232 -9.97 6.36 -1.05
N SER A 233 -10.89 6.99 -0.34
CA SER A 233 -10.62 7.72 0.89
C SER A 233 -10.69 6.78 2.09
N SER A 234 -9.61 6.72 2.84
CA SER A 234 -9.44 5.90 4.05
C SER A 234 -8.76 6.69 5.16
N CYS A 235 -9.13 7.97 5.31
CA CYS A 235 -8.49 8.94 6.19
C CYS A 235 -8.78 8.72 7.69
N GLY A 236 -9.47 7.64 8.05
CA GLY A 236 -9.90 7.38 9.43
C GLY A 236 -10.80 8.48 9.98
N HIS A 237 -10.80 8.64 11.30
CA HIS A 237 -11.63 9.63 12.01
C HIS A 237 -10.83 10.50 13.01
N ASP A 238 -9.57 10.15 13.27
CA ASP A 238 -8.75 10.77 14.31
C ASP A 238 -7.75 11.79 13.74
N GLY A 239 -7.33 12.72 14.60
CA GLY A 239 -6.26 13.67 14.30
C GLY A 239 -6.66 14.80 13.34
N PRO A 240 -5.71 15.70 13.03
CA PRO A 240 -5.99 16.89 12.22
C PRO A 240 -6.36 16.57 10.76
N PHE A 241 -5.98 15.39 10.26
CA PHE A 241 -6.32 14.90 8.91
C PHE A 241 -7.38 13.79 8.92
N GLY A 242 -8.05 13.59 10.07
CA GLY A 242 -9.11 12.62 10.21
C GLY A 242 -10.32 13.00 9.34
N ALA A 243 -10.78 12.07 8.53
CA ALA A 243 -11.96 12.23 7.68
C ALA A 243 -11.88 13.37 6.66
N THR A 244 -10.67 13.72 6.20
CA THR A 244 -10.43 14.80 5.22
C THR A 244 -11.31 14.68 3.97
N GLY A 245 -11.48 13.46 3.44
CA GLY A 245 -12.21 13.26 2.19
C GLY A 245 -13.69 13.60 2.32
N VAL A 246 -14.36 13.04 3.33
CA VAL A 246 -15.81 13.28 3.54
C VAL A 246 -16.11 14.69 4.01
N LYS A 247 -15.26 15.28 4.86
CA LYS A 247 -15.39 16.70 5.25
C LYS A 247 -15.26 17.60 4.03
N ARG A 248 -14.29 17.32 3.15
CA ARG A 248 -14.12 18.13 1.95
C ARG A 248 -15.31 18.01 1.00
N LEU A 249 -15.88 16.82 0.82
CA LEU A 249 -17.10 16.63 0.03
C LEU A 249 -18.29 17.47 0.55
N GLN A 250 -18.40 17.63 1.88
CA GLN A 250 -19.43 18.48 2.48
C GLN A 250 -19.16 19.96 2.20
N ASP A 251 -17.92 20.42 2.39
CA ASP A 251 -17.53 21.82 2.19
C ASP A 251 -17.78 22.32 0.76
N ILE A 252 -17.60 21.44 -0.23
CA ILE A 252 -17.84 21.75 -1.66
C ILE A 252 -19.28 21.42 -2.11
N GLY A 253 -20.15 21.00 -1.19
CA GLY A 253 -21.57 20.76 -1.46
C GLY A 253 -21.88 19.51 -2.30
N MET A 254 -20.96 18.55 -2.38
CA MET A 254 -21.20 17.26 -3.05
C MET A 254 -21.98 16.28 -2.18
N ILE A 255 -21.94 16.44 -0.85
CA ILE A 255 -22.80 15.76 0.10
C ILE A 255 -23.43 16.77 1.05
N SER A 256 -24.57 16.43 1.65
CA SER A 256 -25.34 17.36 2.48
C SER A 256 -24.82 17.50 3.91
N ALA A 257 -24.30 16.41 4.50
CA ALA A 257 -23.89 16.40 5.89
C ALA A 257 -22.84 15.32 6.18
N VAL A 258 -21.97 15.61 7.15
CA VAL A 258 -21.13 14.64 7.87
C VAL A 258 -21.60 14.64 9.32
N PRO A 259 -22.53 13.74 9.71
CA PRO A 259 -23.12 13.71 11.05
C PRO A 259 -22.08 13.40 12.15
N GLY A 260 -20.94 12.79 11.80
CA GLY A 260 -19.87 12.39 12.71
C GLY A 260 -20.12 11.03 13.36
N MET A 261 -19.03 10.35 13.75
CA MET A 261 -19.12 9.04 14.39
C MET A 261 -19.95 9.07 15.69
N LYS A 262 -20.72 8.01 15.93
CA LYS A 262 -21.48 7.84 17.18
C LYS A 262 -20.63 7.17 18.26
N ALA A 263 -21.25 6.98 19.43
CA ALA A 263 -20.70 6.22 20.55
C ALA A 263 -20.32 4.78 20.16
N LEU A 264 -19.57 4.12 21.04
CA LEU A 264 -19.03 2.79 20.78
C LEU A 264 -20.09 1.69 20.92
N ASP A 265 -20.24 0.88 19.87
CA ASP A 265 -20.99 -0.39 19.86
C ASP A 265 -20.34 -1.32 18.82
N MET A 266 -19.53 -2.27 19.26
CA MET A 266 -18.73 -3.13 18.37
C MET A 266 -19.57 -4.01 17.45
N ASN A 267 -20.70 -4.53 17.95
CA ASN A 267 -21.53 -5.46 17.18
C ASN A 267 -22.17 -4.75 16.00
N THR A 268 -22.77 -3.58 16.25
CA THR A 268 -23.38 -2.76 15.22
C THR A 268 -22.33 -2.12 14.32
N ALA A 269 -21.26 -1.55 14.90
CA ALA A 269 -20.26 -0.79 14.17
C ALA A 269 -19.58 -1.60 13.06
N GLU A 270 -19.06 -2.79 13.38
CA GLU A 270 -18.25 -3.54 12.42
C GLU A 270 -19.07 -3.95 11.19
N ASP A 271 -20.30 -4.41 11.40
CA ASP A 271 -21.21 -4.80 10.34
C ASP A 271 -21.64 -3.58 9.51
N GLU A 272 -21.95 -2.45 10.16
CA GLU A 272 -22.35 -1.22 9.48
C GLU A 272 -21.22 -0.65 8.62
N ILE A 273 -19.98 -0.59 9.12
CA ILE A 273 -18.86 -0.05 8.37
C ILE A 273 -18.59 -0.86 7.10
N VAL A 274 -18.60 -2.19 7.20
CA VAL A 274 -18.45 -3.06 6.03
C VAL A 274 -19.62 -2.86 5.07
N ARG A 275 -20.87 -2.83 5.57
CA ARG A 275 -22.07 -2.64 4.74
C ARG A 275 -22.08 -1.27 4.02
N LEU A 276 -21.67 -0.21 4.71
CA LEU A 276 -21.76 1.18 4.24
C LEU A 276 -20.59 1.63 3.37
N THR A 277 -19.46 0.92 3.41
CA THR A 277 -18.35 1.12 2.45
C THR A 277 -18.87 1.07 1.02
N ARG A 278 -18.72 2.16 0.26
CA ARG A 278 -19.31 2.34 -1.07
C ARG A 278 -18.61 3.45 -1.86
N GLU A 279 -18.91 3.55 -3.14
CA GLU A 279 -18.74 4.78 -3.92
C GLU A 279 -19.77 5.80 -3.42
N VAL A 280 -19.31 6.83 -2.70
CA VAL A 280 -20.18 7.82 -2.03
C VAL A 280 -20.66 8.87 -3.01
N VAL A 281 -19.75 9.33 -3.88
CA VAL A 281 -20.02 10.20 -5.03
C VAL A 281 -19.28 9.63 -6.25
N PRO A 282 -19.67 9.97 -7.48
CA PRO A 282 -18.98 9.47 -8.67
C PRO A 282 -17.47 9.73 -8.59
N GLY A 283 -16.68 8.64 -8.68
CA GLY A 283 -15.23 8.67 -8.65
C GLY A 283 -14.59 8.59 -7.26
N MET A 284 -15.36 8.57 -6.16
CA MET A 284 -14.82 8.50 -4.80
C MET A 284 -15.50 7.44 -3.94
N ILE A 285 -14.72 6.44 -3.53
CA ILE A 285 -15.08 5.40 -2.57
C ILE A 285 -14.59 5.80 -1.19
N VAL A 286 -15.39 5.53 -0.16
CA VAL A 286 -14.99 5.74 1.24
C VAL A 286 -14.96 4.39 1.96
N THR A 287 -13.90 4.16 2.74
CA THR A 287 -13.65 2.90 3.45
C THR A 287 -13.08 3.14 4.86
N GLY A 288 -13.11 2.10 5.69
CA GLY A 288 -12.67 2.15 7.08
C GLY A 288 -13.52 3.08 7.94
N MET A 289 -12.91 3.63 8.99
CA MET A 289 -13.63 4.48 9.94
C MET A 289 -14.10 5.83 9.38
N GLU A 290 -13.60 6.28 8.24
CA GLU A 290 -14.12 7.48 7.59
C GLU A 290 -15.58 7.29 7.14
N VAL A 291 -16.01 6.04 6.92
CA VAL A 291 -17.42 5.67 6.70
C VAL A 291 -18.29 6.05 7.92
N ALA A 292 -17.77 5.90 9.14
CA ALA A 292 -18.52 6.22 10.35
C ALA A 292 -18.88 7.71 10.44
N GLU A 293 -17.99 8.57 9.93
CA GLU A 293 -18.15 10.02 9.97
C GLU A 293 -19.26 10.48 9.04
N ILE A 294 -19.29 9.98 7.80
CA ILE A 294 -20.31 10.35 6.82
C ILE A 294 -21.68 9.73 7.09
N ASP A 295 -21.74 8.51 7.62
CA ASP A 295 -23.02 7.81 7.82
C ASP A 295 -23.54 7.89 9.27
N GLY A 296 -22.74 8.41 10.20
CA GLY A 296 -23.10 8.48 11.61
C GLY A 296 -23.23 7.10 12.24
N ALA A 297 -22.33 6.18 11.87
CA ALA A 297 -22.28 4.83 12.42
C ALA A 297 -21.61 4.83 13.81
N PRO A 298 -21.90 3.85 14.68
CA PRO A 298 -21.15 3.62 15.91
C PRO A 298 -19.68 3.31 15.60
N ARG A 299 -18.78 3.60 16.55
CA ARG A 299 -17.37 3.20 16.47
C ARG A 299 -17.16 1.82 17.11
N MET A 300 -16.14 1.07 16.69
CA MET A 300 -15.80 -0.24 17.29
C MET A 300 -14.67 -0.19 18.33
N GLY A 301 -13.85 0.87 18.36
CA GLY A 301 -12.71 0.91 19.29
C GLY A 301 -11.64 -0.15 18.93
N PRO A 302 -11.08 -0.91 19.90
CA PRO A 302 -9.87 -1.71 19.69
C PRO A 302 -10.11 -3.10 19.06
N THR A 303 -10.91 -3.18 18.00
CA THR A 303 -11.07 -4.38 17.14
C THR A 303 -10.94 -3.98 15.67
N PHE A 304 -10.35 -4.86 14.84
CA PHE A 304 -9.83 -4.47 13.52
C PHE A 304 -10.45 -5.22 12.33
N GLY A 305 -11.37 -6.16 12.58
CA GLY A 305 -11.98 -6.98 11.53
C GLY A 305 -12.69 -6.15 10.47
N ALA A 306 -13.49 -5.17 10.89
CA ALA A 306 -14.18 -4.28 9.97
C ALA A 306 -13.23 -3.49 9.06
N MET A 307 -12.07 -3.05 9.56
CA MET A 307 -11.13 -2.28 8.75
C MET A 307 -10.56 -3.12 7.61
N MET A 308 -10.21 -4.38 7.89
CA MET A 308 -9.70 -5.32 6.90
C MET A 308 -10.74 -5.58 5.80
N ILE A 309 -11.95 -5.97 6.21
CA ILE A 309 -13.02 -6.35 5.28
C ILE A 309 -13.59 -5.14 4.53
N SER A 310 -13.69 -3.98 5.19
CA SER A 310 -14.07 -2.72 4.54
C SER A 310 -13.04 -2.33 3.47
N GLY A 311 -11.75 -2.52 3.73
CA GLY A 311 -10.69 -2.32 2.73
C GLY A 311 -10.84 -3.25 1.53
N GLN A 312 -11.02 -4.56 1.77
CA GLN A 312 -11.24 -5.54 0.68
C GLN A 312 -12.50 -5.21 -0.15
N LYS A 313 -13.59 -4.81 0.51
CA LYS A 313 -14.81 -4.38 -0.21
C LYS A 313 -14.55 -3.14 -1.06
N ALA A 314 -13.82 -2.15 -0.54
CA ALA A 314 -13.46 -0.95 -1.29
C ALA A 314 -12.62 -1.27 -2.54
N ALA A 315 -11.69 -2.23 -2.45
CA ALA A 315 -10.93 -2.71 -3.59
C ALA A 315 -11.84 -3.29 -4.69
N HIS A 316 -12.80 -4.14 -4.33
CA HIS A 316 -13.72 -4.71 -5.32
C HIS A 316 -14.67 -3.66 -5.92
N LEU A 317 -15.05 -2.63 -5.17
CA LEU A 317 -15.79 -1.48 -5.70
C LEU A 317 -14.95 -0.67 -6.69
N ALA A 318 -13.66 -0.46 -6.41
CA ALA A 318 -12.76 0.21 -7.32
C ALA A 318 -12.52 -0.61 -8.60
N LEU A 319 -12.32 -1.93 -8.49
CA LEU A 319 -12.24 -2.83 -9.66
C LEU A 319 -13.51 -2.75 -10.50
N LYS A 320 -14.69 -2.76 -9.87
CA LYS A 320 -15.97 -2.56 -10.55
C LYS A 320 -16.02 -1.23 -11.30
N ALA A 321 -15.64 -0.13 -10.66
CA ALA A 321 -15.62 1.20 -11.29
C ALA A 321 -14.63 1.28 -12.47
N LEU A 322 -13.55 0.49 -12.43
CA LEU A 322 -12.59 0.33 -13.53
C LEU A 322 -13.03 -0.67 -14.62
N GLY A 323 -14.19 -1.31 -14.49
CA GLY A 323 -14.67 -2.33 -15.43
C GLY A 323 -13.88 -3.65 -15.37
N ARG A 324 -13.27 -3.96 -14.22
CA ARG A 324 -12.45 -5.16 -14.00
C ARG A 324 -13.26 -6.27 -13.30
N PRO A 325 -12.82 -7.54 -13.42
CA PRO A 325 -13.38 -8.63 -12.63
C PRO A 325 -13.35 -8.32 -11.14
N ASN A 326 -14.47 -8.51 -10.44
CA ASN A 326 -14.63 -8.07 -9.05
C ASN A 326 -15.65 -8.95 -8.30
N ALA A 327 -15.53 -8.99 -6.97
CA ALA A 327 -16.39 -9.82 -6.13
C ALA A 327 -17.82 -9.27 -6.02
N VAL A 328 -18.01 -7.95 -6.17
CA VAL A 328 -19.33 -7.30 -6.05
C VAL A 328 -20.28 -7.76 -7.15
N ASP A 329 -19.77 -7.92 -8.38
CA ASP A 329 -20.53 -8.42 -9.53
C ASP A 329 -20.41 -9.95 -9.68
N GLY A 330 -19.66 -10.63 -8.81
CA GLY A 330 -19.40 -12.07 -8.90
C GLY A 330 -18.61 -12.49 -10.15
N THR A 331 -17.83 -11.57 -10.73
CA THR A 331 -17.12 -11.76 -12.00
C THR A 331 -15.68 -12.23 -11.83
N ILE A 332 -15.20 -12.38 -10.60
CA ILE A 332 -13.89 -13.00 -10.33
C ILE A 332 -13.92 -14.41 -10.93
N PRO A 333 -12.98 -14.76 -11.83
CA PRO A 333 -12.88 -16.10 -12.37
C PRO A 333 -12.84 -17.10 -11.21
N LYS A 334 -13.65 -18.15 -11.26
CA LYS A 334 -13.49 -19.26 -10.31
C LYS A 334 -12.15 -19.92 -10.61
N VAL A 335 -11.13 -19.46 -9.91
CA VAL A 335 -9.78 -19.99 -10.03
C VAL A 335 -9.82 -21.44 -9.54
N SER A 336 -9.50 -22.39 -10.43
CA SER A 336 -9.35 -23.80 -10.02
C SER A 336 -8.22 -23.91 -8.98
N PRO A 337 -8.24 -24.90 -8.07
CA PRO A 337 -7.25 -25.02 -6.99
C PRO A 337 -5.78 -24.96 -7.45
N ALA A 338 -5.48 -25.34 -8.69
CA ALA A 338 -4.13 -25.32 -9.27
C ALA A 338 -3.53 -23.91 -9.48
N LEU A 339 -4.36 -22.88 -9.67
CA LEU A 339 -3.89 -21.50 -9.87
C LEU A 339 -3.69 -20.73 -8.56
N ARG A 340 -4.22 -21.24 -7.44
CA ARG A 340 -3.85 -20.72 -6.10
C ARG A 340 -2.38 -21.01 -5.80
N GLU A 341 -1.87 -22.14 -6.29
CA GLU A 341 -0.44 -22.45 -6.18
C GLU A 341 0.40 -21.50 -7.03
N GLU A 342 -0.01 -21.09 -8.23
CA GLU A 342 0.73 -20.10 -9.03
C GLU A 342 0.80 -18.70 -8.40
N PHE A 343 -0.24 -18.22 -7.70
CA PHE A 343 -0.14 -16.96 -6.94
C PHE A 343 0.77 -17.05 -5.71
N VAL A 344 0.96 -18.25 -5.16
CA VAL A 344 1.91 -18.54 -4.08
C VAL A 344 3.31 -18.79 -4.62
N ILE A 345 3.43 -19.40 -5.80
CA ILE A 345 4.68 -19.75 -6.49
C ILE A 345 5.24 -18.54 -7.27
N ALA A 346 4.46 -17.53 -7.62
CA ALA A 346 5.01 -16.26 -8.14
C ALA A 346 5.91 -15.50 -7.12
N SER A 347 5.98 -15.98 -5.87
CA SER A 347 6.96 -15.55 -4.85
C SER A 347 8.24 -16.42 -4.80
N LYS A 348 8.30 -17.50 -5.59
CA LYS A 348 9.39 -18.47 -5.65
C LYS A 348 9.63 -18.94 -7.09
N ASP A 349 10.74 -18.43 -7.63
CA ASP A 349 11.55 -18.98 -8.73
C ASP A 349 11.39 -18.30 -10.10
N ASP A 350 12.42 -17.51 -10.44
CA ASP A 350 12.92 -17.40 -11.80
C ASP A 350 13.61 -18.73 -12.17
N GLU A 351 12.95 -19.58 -12.96
CA GLU A 351 13.63 -20.58 -13.79
C GLU A 351 13.22 -20.40 -15.25
N VAL A 352 14.22 -20.21 -16.13
CA VAL A 352 14.07 -20.43 -17.57
C VAL A 352 15.37 -21.04 -18.16
N VAL A 353 15.29 -22.36 -18.34
CA VAL A 353 15.61 -23.25 -19.49
C VAL A 353 17.01 -23.41 -20.13
N ASP A 354 17.35 -24.70 -20.26
CA ASP A 354 17.96 -25.44 -21.37
C ASP A 354 19.13 -24.86 -22.18
N ALA A 355 20.33 -25.42 -21.94
CA ALA A 355 21.05 -26.29 -22.88
C ALA A 355 22.26 -26.97 -22.19
#